data_AF-A0A7Z9KAN7-F1
#
_entry.id   AF-A0A7Z9KAN7-F1
#
_cell.length_a   1.000
_cell.length_b   1.000
_cell.length_c   1.000
_cell.angle_alpha   90.00
_cell.angle_beta   90.00
_cell.angle_gamma   90.00
#
_symmetry.space_group_name_H-M   'P 1'
#
loop_
_entity.id
_entity.type
_entity.pdbx_description
1 polymer ?
#
loop_
_entity_poly.entity_id
_entity_poly.type
_entity_poly.pdbx_seq_one_letter_code
_entity_poly.pdbx_strand_id
1 'polypeptide(L)'
;MNRIMRALLRTVLVQLPLARERMESGVAYNPLSTKMHSDPYPIYRKLREKSPIHRSRLINGWILTRHRDVDAVLRDSKRFSNDERNGTNVQFSPYADEA
;
A
#
# COMPACT_ATOMS: atom_id res chain seq x y z
N MET A 1 12.66 -26.21 -2.74
CA MET A 1 12.29 -25.22 -1.69
C MET A 1 11.12 -25.75 -0.85
N ASN A 2 11.34 -26.00 0.45
CA ASN A 2 10.39 -26.67 1.36
C ASN A 2 9.11 -25.84 1.61
N ARG A 3 7.96 -26.50 1.84
CA ARG A 3 6.67 -25.83 2.13
C ARG A 3 6.74 -24.93 3.36
N ILE A 4 7.42 -25.39 4.42
CA ILE A 4 7.64 -24.62 5.65
C ILE A 4 8.43 -23.35 5.35
N MET A 5 9.51 -23.47 4.56
CA MET A 5 10.36 -22.34 4.19
C MET A 5 9.60 -21.27 3.40
N ARG A 6 8.71 -21.67 2.47
CA ARG A 6 7.86 -20.73 1.72
C ARG A 6 6.84 -20.01 2.61
N ALA A 7 6.24 -20.73 3.57
CA ALA A 7 5.29 -20.14 4.51
C ALA A 7 5.96 -19.12 5.45
N LEU A 8 7.15 -19.46 5.95
CA LEU A 8 7.95 -18.55 6.78
C LEU A 8 8.39 -17.32 5.98
N LEU A 9 8.91 -17.52 4.76
CA LEU A 9 9.34 -16.44 3.89
C LEU A 9 8.19 -15.47 3.58
N ARG A 10 7.01 -15.99 3.21
CA ARG A 10 5.81 -15.17 2.98
C ARG A 10 5.41 -14.38 4.22
N THR A 11 5.48 -14.99 5.40
CA THR A 11 5.13 -14.32 6.66
C THR A 11 6.07 -13.17 6.95
N VAL A 12 7.38 -13.39 6.83
CA VAL A 12 8.40 -12.36 7.09
C VAL A 12 8.30 -11.20 6.11
N LEU A 13 8.15 -11.49 4.81
CA LEU A 13 8.03 -10.49 3.76
C LEU A 13 6.82 -9.55 3.95
N VAL A 14 5.75 -10.04 4.59
CA VAL A 14 4.58 -9.22 4.89
C VAL A 14 4.71 -8.53 6.25
N GLN A 15 5.15 -9.23 7.30
CA GLN A 15 5.10 -8.68 8.66
C GLN A 15 6.18 -7.63 8.94
N LEU A 16 7.39 -7.77 8.39
CA LEU A 16 8.46 -6.79 8.64
C LEU A 16 8.15 -5.39 8.10
N PRO A 17 7.71 -5.23 6.83
CA PRO A 17 7.30 -3.91 6.32
C PRO A 17 6.17 -3.29 7.15
N LEU A 18 5.17 -4.09 7.53
CA LEU A 18 4.03 -3.62 8.32
C LEU A 18 4.41 -3.24 9.75
N ALA A 19 5.34 -3.97 10.38
CA ALA A 19 5.86 -3.60 11.70
C ALA A 19 6.55 -2.24 11.64
N ARG A 20 7.36 -2.01 10.59
CA ARG A 20 8.00 -0.71 10.35
C ARG A 20 7.00 0.42 10.12
N GLU A 21 5.98 0.22 9.29
CA GLU A 21 4.91 1.20 9.08
C GLU A 21 4.22 1.57 10.42
N ARG A 22 3.93 0.58 11.28
CA ARG A 22 3.35 0.82 12.61
C ARG A 22 4.28 1.59 13.53
N MET A 23 5.59 1.34 13.49
CA MET A 23 6.56 2.09 14.28
C MET A 23 6.69 3.54 13.80
N GLU A 24 6.66 3.77 12.48
CA GLU A 24 6.82 5.10 11.88
C GLU A 24 5.56 5.97 12.05
N SER A 25 4.36 5.37 12.02
CA SER A 25 3.10 6.14 11.91
C SER A 25 1.97 5.68 12.84
N GLY A 26 2.16 4.62 13.64
CA GLY A 26 1.14 4.07 14.52
C GLY A 26 -0.01 3.35 13.81
N VAL A 27 0.10 3.14 12.50
CA VAL A 27 -0.84 2.41 11.63
C VAL A 27 -0.06 1.74 10.50
N ALA A 28 -0.60 0.66 9.93
CA ALA A 28 -0.04 0.01 8.74
C ALA A 28 -1.15 -0.35 7.76
N TYR A 29 -0.80 -0.30 6.48
CA TYR A 29 -1.69 -0.66 5.39
C TYR A 29 -1.37 -2.06 4.88
N ASN A 30 -2.24 -3.03 5.20
CA ASN A 30 -2.08 -4.41 4.73
C ASN A 30 -3.22 -4.80 3.77
N PRO A 31 -3.03 -4.62 2.44
CA PRO A 31 -4.01 -5.01 1.44
C PRO A 31 -4.18 -6.54 1.36
N LEU A 32 -3.23 -7.34 1.88
CA LEU A 32 -3.32 -8.80 1.85
C LEU A 32 -4.10 -9.38 3.06
N SER A 33 -4.59 -8.53 3.96
CA SER A 33 -5.30 -9.00 5.16
C SER A 33 -6.78 -9.22 4.89
N THR A 34 -7.33 -10.34 5.40
CA THR A 34 -8.77 -10.62 5.32
C THR A 34 -9.61 -9.53 5.95
N LYS A 35 -9.15 -8.93 7.06
CA LYS A 35 -9.84 -7.81 7.72
C LYS A 35 -9.97 -6.59 6.81
N MET A 36 -8.91 -6.28 6.04
CA MET A 36 -8.95 -5.19 5.07
C MET A 36 -9.95 -5.48 3.95
N HIS A 37 -10.01 -6.72 3.46
CA HIS A 37 -10.97 -7.11 2.43
C HIS A 37 -12.41 -7.12 2.93
N SER A 38 -12.65 -7.53 4.18
CA SER A 38 -14.02 -7.64 4.72
C SER A 38 -14.59 -6.28 5.14
N ASP A 39 -13.77 -5.43 5.76
CA ASP A 39 -14.18 -4.10 6.21
C ASP A 39 -12.96 -3.15 6.23
N PRO A 40 -12.73 -2.41 5.14
CA PRO A 40 -11.57 -1.53 5.03
C PRO A 40 -11.76 -0.21 5.78
N TYR A 41 -12.99 0.20 6.10
CA TYR A 41 -13.29 1.55 6.60
C TYR A 41 -12.66 1.85 7.97
N PRO A 42 -12.60 0.92 8.95
CA PRO A 42 -11.87 1.12 10.18
C PRO A 42 -10.38 1.38 9.97
N ILE A 43 -9.77 0.75 8.96
CA ILE A 43 -8.34 0.94 8.63
C ILE A 43 -8.14 2.31 7.98
N TYR A 44 -8.98 2.67 7.00
CA TYR A 44 -8.95 4.01 6.39
C TYR A 44 -9.19 5.13 7.41
N ARG A 45 -10.06 4.91 8.41
CA ARG A 45 -10.26 5.87 9.49
C ARG A 45 -8.96 6.11 10.27
N LYS A 46 -8.29 5.04 10.69
CA LYS A 46 -6.99 5.14 11.39
C LYS A 46 -5.91 5.79 10.54
N LEU A 47 -5.87 5.49 9.24
CA LEU A 47 -4.94 6.13 8.31
C LEU A 47 -5.23 7.64 8.21
N ARG A 48 -6.48 8.07 8.03
CA ARG A 48 -6.84 9.51 7.98
C ARG A 48 -6.44 10.28 9.24
N GLU A 49 -6.57 9.63 10.41
CA GLU A 49 -6.25 10.19 11.72
C GLU A 49 -4.74 10.27 11.96
N LYS A 50 -3.97 9.21 11.64
CA LYS A 50 -2.55 9.11 12.02
C LYS A 50 -1.55 9.38 10.90
N SER A 51 -1.89 9.03 9.66
CA SER A 51 -0.99 9.08 8.50
C SER A 51 -1.82 9.25 7.21
N PRO A 52 -2.36 10.46 6.95
CA PRO A 52 -3.33 10.66 5.88
C PRO A 52 -2.76 10.48 4.47
N ILE A 53 -1.44 10.75 4.33
CA ILE A 53 -0.59 10.40 3.19
C ILE A 53 0.42 9.40 3.72
N HIS A 54 0.15 8.11 3.51
CA HIS A 54 0.88 7.02 4.14
C HIS A 54 1.85 6.36 3.17
N ARG A 55 3.12 6.20 3.55
CA ARG A 55 4.08 5.42 2.75
C ARG A 55 3.90 3.93 3.07
N SER A 56 3.27 3.19 2.16
CA SER A 56 3.22 1.74 2.28
C SER A 56 4.51 1.12 1.77
N ARG A 57 5.21 0.45 2.67
CA ARG A 57 6.41 -0.33 2.40
C ARG A 57 6.05 -1.62 1.67
N LEU A 58 4.92 -2.23 2.01
CA LEU A 58 4.51 -3.52 1.44
C LEU A 58 4.22 -3.44 -0.06
N ILE A 59 3.56 -2.39 -0.53
CA ILE A 59 3.33 -2.17 -1.98
C ILE A 59 4.31 -1.17 -2.59
N ASN A 60 5.32 -0.73 -1.82
CA ASN A 60 6.27 0.31 -2.21
C ASN A 60 5.64 1.59 -2.80
N GLY A 61 4.52 2.03 -2.22
CA GLY A 61 3.65 3.08 -2.78
C GLY A 61 3.19 4.10 -1.75
N TRP A 62 2.47 5.11 -2.22
CA TRP A 62 1.81 6.10 -1.37
C TRP A 62 0.30 5.82 -1.32
N ILE A 63 -0.28 5.88 -0.12
CA ILE A 63 -1.71 5.71 0.12
C ILE A 63 -2.29 7.03 0.60
N LEU A 64 -3.25 7.57 -0.15
CA LEU A 64 -3.96 8.80 0.18
C LEU A 64 -5.34 8.45 0.70
N THR A 65 -5.73 9.01 1.85
CA THR A 65 -6.97 8.61 2.52
C THR A 65 -7.93 9.76 2.80
N ARG A 66 -7.50 11.01 2.69
CA ARG A 66 -8.38 12.18 2.80
C ARG A 66 -8.93 12.54 1.42
N HIS A 67 -10.22 12.85 1.36
CA HIS A 67 -10.90 13.25 0.13
C HIS A 67 -10.17 14.36 -0.64
N ARG A 68 -9.75 15.42 0.06
CA ARG A 68 -9.05 16.56 -0.57
C ARG A 68 -7.74 16.16 -1.26
N ASP A 69 -7.00 15.21 -0.69
CA ASP A 69 -5.69 14.81 -1.22
C ASP A 69 -5.92 13.94 -2.47
N VAL A 70 -6.94 13.07 -2.42
CA VAL A 70 -7.38 12.26 -3.57
C VAL A 70 -7.91 13.14 -4.71
N ASP A 71 -8.81 14.08 -4.42
CA ASP A 71 -9.37 15.01 -5.42
C ASP A 71 -8.27 15.86 -6.08
N ALA A 72 -7.29 16.34 -5.32
CA ALA A 72 -6.16 17.09 -5.86
C ALA A 72 -5.31 16.26 -6.84
N VAL A 73 -5.01 15.00 -6.51
CA VAL A 73 -4.25 14.09 -7.39
C VAL A 73 -5.02 13.77 -8.66
N LEU A 74 -6.32 13.45 -8.53
CA LEU A 74 -7.16 13.08 -9.67
C LEU A 74 -7.38 14.23 -10.66
N ARG A 75 -7.25 15.49 -10.22
CA ARG A 75 -7.38 16.68 -11.08
C ARG A 75 -6.10 17.10 -11.78
N ASP A 76 -4.92 16.68 -11.29
CA ASP A 76 -3.63 17.07 -11.85
C ASP A 76 -3.01 15.95 -12.70
N SER A 77 -3.63 15.69 -13.86
CA SER A 77 -3.17 14.66 -14.81
C SER A 77 -1.81 14.99 -15.45
N LYS A 78 -1.34 16.23 -15.33
CA LYS A 78 0.00 16.63 -15.80
C LYS A 78 1.09 16.11 -14.87
N ARG A 79 0.85 16.09 -13.56
CA ARG A 79 1.80 15.57 -12.56
C ARG A 79 1.55 14.10 -12.21
N PHE A 80 0.30 13.65 -12.22
CA PHE A 80 -0.09 12.29 -11.85
C PHE A 80 -0.71 11.56 -13.04
N SER A 81 0.09 10.70 -13.65
CA SER A 81 -0.31 9.87 -14.78
C SER A 81 -0.99 8.59 -14.33
N ASN A 82 -2.01 8.14 -15.05
CA ASN A 82 -2.56 6.80 -14.94
C ASN A 82 -1.85 5.78 -15.86
N ASP A 83 -0.98 6.26 -16.75
CA ASP A 83 -0.09 5.41 -17.55
C ASP A 83 1.18 5.09 -16.75
N GLU A 84 1.37 3.81 -16.44
CA GLU A 84 2.48 3.30 -15.63
C GLU A 84 3.86 3.60 -16.23
N ARG A 85 3.95 3.78 -17.56
CA ARG A 85 5.20 4.09 -18.26
C ARG A 85 5.77 5.45 -17.87
N ASN A 86 4.93 6.33 -17.34
CA ASN A 86 5.33 7.66 -16.85
C ASN A 86 5.73 7.65 -15.36
N GLY A 87 5.69 6.49 -14.69
CA GLY A 87 6.07 6.33 -13.30
C GLY A 87 7.59 6.26 -13.13
N THR A 88 8.13 6.94 -12.12
CA THR A 88 9.59 7.05 -11.90
C THR A 88 10.24 5.81 -11.26
N ASN A 89 9.47 4.79 -10.83
CA ASN A 89 9.98 3.55 -10.20
C ASN A 89 8.91 2.43 -10.15
N VAL A 90 8.49 1.87 -11.29
CA VAL A 90 7.57 0.71 -11.30
C VAL A 90 8.39 -0.59 -11.30
N GLN A 91 8.75 -1.08 -10.11
CA GLN A 91 9.45 -2.38 -9.95
C GLN A 91 8.55 -3.48 -9.36
N PHE A 92 7.30 -3.18 -9.01
CA PHE A 92 6.34 -4.19 -8.57
C PHE A 92 4.94 -3.83 -9.07
N SER A 93 4.49 -4.52 -10.13
CA SER A 93 3.08 -4.68 -10.45
C SER A 93 2.74 -6.17 -10.31
N PRO A 94 1.84 -6.57 -9.41
CA PRO A 94 1.38 -7.95 -9.31
C PRO A 94 0.52 -8.38 -10.51
N TYR A 95 0.30 -7.47 -11.47
CA TYR A 95 -0.45 -7.66 -12.71
C TYR A 95 0.40 -7.40 -13.97
N ALA A 96 1.72 -7.29 -13.84
CA ALA A 96 2.62 -6.97 -14.96
C ALA A 96 2.57 -8.00 -16.11
N ASP A 97 2.08 -9.21 -15.84
CA ASP A 97 2.13 -10.35 -16.76
C ASP A 97 0.84 -10.49 -17.62
N GLU A 98 -0.13 -9.58 -17.52
CA GLU A 98 -1.44 -9.67 -18.21
C GLU A 98 -1.64 -8.66 -19.37
N ALA A 99 -0.56 -8.11 -19.95
CA ALA A 99 -0.62 -7.15 -21.08
C ALA A 99 -0.10 -7.73 -22.40
#